data_AF-A0A8H6HQ78-F1
#
_entry.id   AF-A0A8H6HQ78-F1
#
_cell.length_a   1.000
_cell.length_b   1.000
_cell.length_c   1.000
_cell.angle_alpha   90.00
_cell.angle_beta   90.00
_cell.angle_gamma   90.00
#
_symmetry.space_group_name_H-M   'P 1'
#
loop_
_entity.id
_entity.type
_entity.pdbx_description
1 polymer ?
#
loop_
_entity_poly.entity_id
_entity_poly.type
_entity_poly.pdbx_seq_one_letter_code
_entity_poly.pdbx_strand_id
1 'polypeptide(L)'
;MSKLPNHLPEDLQTNEELRSAYSAVRDAECAVEKSMPESTASESSLQLEKALISIRILGYLLVYAPGNDPRYALAFDVRSCEGSHDKLLELGNWYFDHIARLLRYSKQRAERSSNPQSHCSSDWVNGPTEPILGVPSTHDDAESLVKLRDNFRCLLTGCPDRRAFKEGDRKFREGVLTENCDGLLSSTYGCHIINLVTDSRVRSGDYSMSTWAILQRLGLQSVLEELRGHGVHRLENMITATSDAHMLFNELQIWFSPVPNRPNVYEIHHNLERWEFYAKVRAGEIELKTPDPEKCPLPSLRYLEIHAACARVAHFSGAGTYIYKHLWKDDGEMPPVLDADGSSAWLLAHLLANKVG
;
A
#
# COMPACT_ATOMS: atom_id res chain seq x y z
N MET A 1 -3.28 -14.58 -8.68
CA MET A 1 -4.27 -13.59 -9.16
C MET A 1 -5.64 -14.24 -9.19
N SER A 2 -6.69 -13.49 -8.90
CA SER A 2 -8.07 -13.96 -8.84
C SER A 2 -8.89 -13.36 -9.98
N LYS A 3 -9.80 -14.14 -10.57
CA LYS A 3 -10.77 -13.63 -11.56
C LYS A 3 -11.64 -12.55 -10.96
N LEU A 4 -12.06 -11.57 -11.78
CA LEU A 4 -13.02 -10.58 -11.31
C LEU A 4 -14.33 -11.28 -10.86
N PRO A 5 -14.93 -10.82 -9.74
CA PRO A 5 -16.26 -11.27 -9.34
C PRO A 5 -17.28 -11.21 -10.50
N ASN A 6 -18.27 -12.10 -10.47
CA ASN A 6 -19.28 -12.12 -11.53
C ASN A 6 -20.14 -10.85 -11.55
N HIS A 7 -20.33 -10.25 -10.38
CA HIS A 7 -21.11 -9.04 -10.20
C HIS A 7 -20.38 -8.12 -9.23
N LEU A 8 -20.66 -6.82 -9.33
CA LEU A 8 -20.27 -5.88 -8.29
C LEU A 8 -20.90 -6.29 -6.94
N PRO A 9 -20.31 -5.91 -5.81
CA PRO A 9 -20.97 -5.96 -4.50
C PRO A 9 -22.40 -5.40 -4.54
N GLU A 10 -23.33 -6.02 -3.81
CA GLU A 10 -24.78 -5.71 -3.88
C GLU A 10 -25.08 -4.22 -3.66
N ASP A 11 -24.36 -3.57 -2.75
CA ASP A 11 -24.45 -2.14 -2.45
C ASP A 11 -24.13 -1.24 -3.66
N LEU A 12 -23.32 -1.72 -4.60
CA LEU A 12 -22.90 -0.98 -5.80
C LEU A 12 -23.70 -1.31 -7.05
N GLN A 13 -24.46 -2.41 -7.05
CA GLN A 13 -25.24 -2.82 -8.21
C GLN A 13 -26.39 -1.85 -8.53
N THR A 14 -26.83 -1.05 -7.57
CA THR A 14 -27.88 -0.05 -7.78
C THR A 14 -27.45 1.08 -8.72
N ASN A 15 -26.14 1.31 -8.87
CA ASN A 15 -25.60 2.37 -9.70
C ASN A 15 -25.32 1.87 -11.14
N GLU A 16 -26.05 2.42 -12.11
CA GLU A 16 -25.93 2.04 -13.53
C GLU A 16 -24.55 2.34 -14.12
N GLU A 17 -23.97 3.48 -13.74
CA GLU A 17 -22.65 3.92 -14.18
C GLU A 17 -21.54 2.95 -13.75
N LEU A 18 -21.57 2.49 -12.49
CA LEU A 18 -20.63 1.50 -11.97
C LEU A 18 -20.83 0.14 -12.64
N ARG A 19 -22.09 -0.30 -12.80
CA ARG A 19 -22.39 -1.57 -13.49
C ARG A 19 -21.90 -1.58 -14.93
N SER A 20 -22.15 -0.50 -15.66
CA SER A 20 -21.71 -0.36 -17.05
C SER A 20 -20.19 -0.39 -17.16
N ALA A 21 -19.48 0.39 -16.33
CA ALA A 21 -18.03 0.38 -16.29
C ALA A 21 -17.46 -1.01 -15.93
N TYR A 22 -18.03 -1.67 -14.91
CA TYR A 22 -17.59 -2.99 -14.49
C TYR A 22 -17.82 -4.05 -15.57
N SER A 23 -18.95 -3.99 -16.28
CA SER A 23 -19.21 -4.89 -17.42
C SER A 23 -18.15 -4.74 -18.51
N ALA A 24 -17.82 -3.50 -18.90
CA ALA A 24 -16.80 -3.26 -19.91
C ALA A 24 -15.42 -3.83 -19.51
N VAL A 25 -15.05 -3.69 -18.23
CA VAL A 25 -13.80 -4.27 -17.70
C VAL A 25 -13.84 -5.80 -17.70
N ARG A 26 -14.98 -6.42 -17.34
CA ARG A 26 -15.14 -7.88 -17.39
C ARG A 26 -15.10 -8.44 -18.81
N ASP A 27 -15.70 -7.72 -19.76
CA ASP A 27 -15.67 -8.11 -21.18
C ASP A 27 -14.23 -8.08 -21.70
N ALA A 28 -13.45 -7.04 -21.33
CA ALA A 28 -12.02 -6.98 -21.62
C ALA A 28 -11.22 -8.10 -20.94
N GLU A 29 -11.50 -8.42 -19.67
CA GLU A 29 -10.86 -9.54 -18.96
C GLU A 29 -11.10 -10.85 -19.72
N CYS A 30 -12.35 -11.12 -20.12
CA CYS A 30 -12.72 -12.31 -20.87
C CYS A 30 -12.03 -12.39 -22.23
N ALA A 31 -11.87 -11.26 -22.92
CA ALA A 31 -11.16 -11.20 -24.20
C ALA A 31 -9.67 -11.51 -24.07
N VAL A 32 -9.01 -10.98 -23.02
CA VAL A 32 -7.60 -11.30 -22.73
C VAL A 32 -7.45 -12.78 -22.35
N GLU A 33 -8.34 -13.32 -21.51
CA GLU A 33 -8.32 -14.75 -21.12
C GLU A 33 -8.47 -15.69 -22.32
N LYS A 34 -9.33 -15.35 -23.29
CA LYS A 34 -9.49 -16.14 -24.53
C LYS A 34 -8.26 -16.11 -25.43
N SER A 35 -7.41 -15.10 -25.28
CA SER A 35 -6.18 -14.92 -26.06
C SER A 35 -4.98 -15.61 -25.41
N MET A 36 -5.12 -16.14 -24.19
CA MET A 36 -4.06 -16.86 -23.48
C MET A 36 -3.76 -18.22 -24.14
N PRO A 37 -2.49 -18.54 -24.45
CA PRO A 37 -2.12 -19.83 -25.00
C PRO A 37 -2.28 -20.96 -23.97
N GLU A 38 -2.66 -22.16 -24.43
CA GLU A 38 -2.85 -23.34 -23.56
C GLU A 38 -1.53 -23.92 -23.01
N SER A 39 -0.37 -23.56 -23.58
CA SER A 39 0.95 -24.02 -23.11
C SER A 39 2.09 -23.12 -23.62
N THR A 40 3.17 -23.08 -22.83
CA THR A 40 4.49 -22.41 -22.97
C THR A 40 4.64 -21.01 -22.36
N ALA A 41 5.67 -20.88 -21.51
CA ALA A 41 6.21 -19.62 -21.05
C ALA A 41 6.98 -18.94 -22.19
N SER A 42 6.29 -18.14 -22.99
CA SER A 42 6.86 -17.27 -24.03
C SER A 42 6.70 -15.80 -23.64
N GLU A 43 7.43 -14.88 -24.30
CA GLU A 43 7.28 -13.42 -24.10
C GLU A 43 5.82 -12.96 -24.26
N SER A 44 5.12 -13.52 -25.25
CA SER A 44 3.70 -13.28 -25.49
C SER A 44 2.84 -13.67 -24.27
N SER A 45 3.18 -14.77 -23.59
CA SER A 45 2.47 -15.18 -22.37
C SER A 45 2.66 -14.18 -21.22
N LEU A 46 3.85 -13.59 -21.08
CA LEU A 46 4.14 -12.63 -20.01
C LEU A 46 3.49 -11.27 -20.28
N GLN A 47 3.44 -10.84 -21.54
CA GLN A 47 2.70 -9.65 -21.97
C GLN A 47 1.18 -9.82 -21.76
N LEU A 48 0.64 -10.99 -22.09
CA LEU A 48 -0.78 -11.32 -21.84
C LEU A 48 -1.10 -11.41 -20.34
N GLU A 49 -0.18 -11.95 -19.53
CA GLU A 49 -0.32 -11.94 -18.06
C GLU A 49 -0.34 -10.52 -17.51
N LYS A 50 0.60 -9.65 -17.93
CA LYS A 50 0.58 -8.23 -17.56
C LYS A 50 -0.73 -7.58 -18.01
N ALA A 51 -1.19 -7.82 -19.23
CA ALA A 51 -2.43 -7.26 -19.73
C ALA A 51 -3.64 -7.67 -18.89
N LEU A 52 -3.71 -8.95 -18.51
CA LEU A 52 -4.76 -9.47 -17.65
C LEU A 52 -4.72 -8.82 -16.26
N ILE A 53 -3.53 -8.65 -15.68
CA ILE A 53 -3.34 -7.94 -14.41
C ILE A 53 -3.80 -6.48 -14.51
N SER A 54 -3.39 -5.77 -15.57
CA SER A 54 -3.76 -4.37 -15.80
C SER A 54 -5.27 -4.17 -15.90
N ILE A 55 -5.98 -5.04 -16.62
CA ILE A 55 -7.45 -5.02 -16.68
C ILE A 55 -8.06 -5.33 -15.31
N ARG A 56 -7.53 -6.33 -14.59
CA ARG A 56 -8.01 -6.68 -13.25
C ARG A 56 -7.82 -5.58 -12.23
N ILE A 57 -6.76 -4.77 -12.35
CA ILE A 57 -6.56 -3.60 -11.47
C ILE A 57 -7.77 -2.66 -11.56
N LEU A 58 -8.27 -2.35 -12.77
CA LEU A 58 -9.45 -1.52 -12.96
C LEU A 58 -10.68 -2.13 -12.29
N GLY A 59 -10.91 -3.42 -12.50
CA GLY A 59 -12.07 -4.11 -11.95
C GLY A 59 -12.05 -4.18 -10.43
N TYR A 60 -10.89 -4.45 -9.82
CA TYR A 60 -10.76 -4.46 -8.37
C TYR A 60 -10.76 -3.06 -7.75
N LEU A 61 -10.31 -2.02 -8.45
CA LEU A 61 -10.48 -0.64 -7.98
C LEU A 61 -11.97 -0.25 -7.96
N LEU A 62 -12.77 -0.63 -8.95
CA LEU A 62 -14.23 -0.42 -8.93
C LEU A 62 -14.91 -1.12 -7.74
N VAL A 63 -14.35 -2.24 -7.28
CA VAL A 63 -14.87 -3.02 -6.14
C VAL A 63 -14.38 -2.48 -4.79
N TYR A 64 -13.10 -2.14 -4.67
CA TYR A 64 -12.45 -1.90 -3.38
C TYR A 64 -12.05 -0.46 -3.11
N ALA A 65 -12.11 0.46 -4.08
CA ALA A 65 -11.79 1.86 -3.82
C ALA A 65 -12.67 2.43 -2.69
N PRO A 66 -12.12 3.25 -1.78
CA PRO A 66 -12.83 3.67 -0.58
C PRO A 66 -13.86 4.76 -0.91
N GLY A 67 -15.12 4.54 -0.56
CA GLY A 67 -16.21 5.47 -0.85
C GLY A 67 -16.63 5.51 -2.32
N ASN A 68 -17.58 6.40 -2.63
CA ASN A 68 -18.21 6.47 -3.95
C ASN A 68 -17.42 7.35 -4.93
N ASP A 69 -16.85 8.47 -4.48
CA ASP A 69 -16.18 9.43 -5.38
C ASP A 69 -15.04 8.78 -6.18
N PRO A 70 -14.13 7.98 -5.58
CA PRO A 70 -13.12 7.25 -6.34
C PRO A 70 -13.67 6.26 -7.35
N ARG A 71 -14.77 5.59 -7.00
CA ARG A 71 -15.43 4.61 -7.88
C ARG A 71 -16.06 5.31 -9.07
N TYR A 72 -16.68 6.47 -8.86
CA TYR A 72 -17.29 7.26 -9.93
C TYR A 72 -16.24 7.91 -10.83
N ALA A 73 -15.14 8.43 -10.27
CA ALA A 73 -14.02 8.93 -11.06
C ALA A 73 -13.45 7.84 -11.98
N LEU A 74 -13.21 6.64 -11.43
CA LEU A 74 -12.73 5.51 -12.24
C LEU A 74 -13.76 5.02 -13.26
N ALA A 75 -15.03 4.93 -12.87
CA ALA A 75 -16.09 4.52 -13.79
C ALA A 75 -16.26 5.51 -14.95
N PHE A 76 -16.09 6.81 -14.70
CA PHE A 76 -16.04 7.82 -15.74
C PHE A 76 -14.89 7.54 -16.72
N ASP A 77 -13.65 7.36 -16.23
CA ASP A 77 -12.48 7.05 -17.05
C ASP A 77 -12.67 5.78 -17.89
N VAL A 78 -13.20 4.71 -17.29
CA VAL A 78 -13.50 3.44 -17.97
C VAL A 78 -14.53 3.63 -19.07
N ARG A 79 -15.59 4.40 -18.82
CA ARG A 79 -16.62 4.67 -19.85
C ARG A 79 -16.08 5.55 -20.97
N SER A 80 -15.15 6.47 -20.69
CA SER A 80 -14.45 7.26 -21.72
C SER A 80 -13.58 6.42 -22.65
N CYS A 81 -13.29 5.16 -22.30
CA CYS A 81 -12.67 4.21 -23.22
C CYS A 81 -13.65 3.69 -24.30
N GLU A 82 -14.96 3.96 -24.19
CA GLU A 82 -15.99 3.62 -25.20
C GLU A 82 -15.99 2.13 -25.60
N GLY A 83 -15.68 1.24 -24.64
CA GLY A 83 -15.61 -0.20 -24.88
C GLY A 83 -14.35 -0.67 -25.64
N SER A 84 -13.41 0.22 -25.95
CA SER A 84 -12.13 -0.17 -26.56
C SER A 84 -11.26 -0.92 -25.56
N HIS A 85 -10.95 -2.18 -25.85
CA HIS A 85 -10.05 -3.00 -25.02
C HIS A 85 -8.64 -2.39 -24.93
N ASP A 86 -8.14 -1.79 -26.01
CA ASP A 86 -6.81 -1.16 -26.03
C ASP A 86 -6.75 0.06 -25.11
N LYS A 87 -7.78 0.93 -25.15
CA LYS A 87 -7.86 2.09 -24.24
C LYS A 87 -8.00 1.65 -22.78
N LEU A 88 -8.78 0.60 -22.50
CA LEU A 88 -8.90 0.02 -21.16
C LEU A 88 -7.57 -0.56 -20.68
N LEU A 89 -6.84 -1.23 -21.56
CA LEU A 89 -5.52 -1.76 -21.25
C LEU A 89 -4.51 -0.65 -20.97
N GLU A 90 -4.53 0.45 -21.74
CA GLU A 90 -3.70 1.63 -21.48
C GLU A 90 -4.01 2.24 -20.10
N LEU A 91 -5.28 2.41 -19.77
CA LEU A 91 -5.72 2.89 -18.45
C LEU A 91 -5.26 1.95 -17.33
N GLY A 92 -5.43 0.64 -17.50
CA GLY A 92 -4.96 -0.36 -16.54
C GLY A 92 -3.45 -0.37 -16.35
N ASN A 93 -2.70 -0.23 -17.45
CA ASN A 93 -1.24 -0.14 -17.43
C ASN A 93 -0.77 1.10 -16.68
N TRP A 94 -1.46 2.23 -16.83
CA TRP A 94 -1.17 3.45 -16.06
C TRP A 94 -1.22 3.17 -14.56
N TYR A 95 -2.30 2.55 -14.06
CA TYR A 95 -2.39 2.18 -12.65
C TYR A 95 -1.35 1.13 -12.23
N PHE A 96 -1.10 0.11 -13.07
CA PHE A 96 -0.07 -0.90 -12.81
C PHE A 96 1.31 -0.26 -12.61
N ASP A 97 1.70 0.65 -13.50
CA ASP A 97 3.01 1.30 -13.44
C ASP A 97 3.17 2.13 -12.16
N HIS A 98 2.11 2.80 -11.71
CA HIS A 98 2.11 3.58 -10.47
C HIS A 98 2.14 2.68 -9.22
N ILE A 99 1.42 1.55 -9.22
CA ILE A 99 1.51 0.53 -8.15
C ILE A 99 2.91 -0.09 -8.11
N ALA A 100 3.53 -0.37 -9.27
CA ALA A 100 4.88 -0.90 -9.34
C ALA A 100 5.93 0.06 -8.78
N ARG A 101 5.78 1.37 -9.04
CA ARG A 101 6.60 2.42 -8.41
C ARG A 101 6.38 2.49 -6.90
N LEU A 102 5.12 2.41 -6.45
CA LEU A 102 4.77 2.41 -5.03
C LEU A 102 5.50 1.27 -4.30
N LEU A 103 5.36 0.05 -4.80
CA LEU A 103 5.91 -1.12 -4.15
C LEU A 103 7.45 -1.18 -4.24
N ARG A 104 8.07 -0.75 -5.37
CA ARG A 104 9.55 -0.71 -5.52
C ARG A 104 10.21 0.17 -4.46
N TYR A 105 9.62 1.33 -4.20
CA TYR A 105 10.14 2.26 -3.20
C TYR A 105 10.03 1.68 -1.79
N SER A 106 8.91 1.01 -1.47
CA SER A 106 8.72 0.31 -0.20
C SER A 106 9.85 -0.69 0.07
N LYS A 107 10.23 -1.48 -0.94
CA LYS A 107 11.35 -2.44 -0.86
C LYS A 107 12.69 -1.74 -0.56
N GLN A 108 13.06 -0.72 -1.33
CA GLN A 108 14.31 0.01 -1.14
C GLN A 108 14.42 0.63 0.26
N ARG A 109 13.30 1.11 0.82
CA ARG A 109 13.26 1.67 2.17
C ARG A 109 13.38 0.58 3.24
N ALA A 110 12.74 -0.57 3.06
CA ALA A 110 12.89 -1.71 3.96
C ALA A 110 14.35 -2.17 4.05
N GLU A 111 15.04 -2.28 2.90
CA GLU A 111 16.45 -2.63 2.83
C GLU A 111 17.35 -1.59 3.52
N ARG A 112 17.07 -0.30 3.34
CA ARG A 112 17.80 0.80 4.02
C ARG A 112 17.52 0.84 5.53
N SER A 113 16.32 0.47 5.97
CA SER A 113 15.91 0.44 7.39
C SER A 113 16.65 -0.62 8.21
N SER A 114 17.31 -1.58 7.55
CA SER A 114 18.25 -2.53 8.18
C SER A 114 19.46 -1.83 8.83
N ASN A 115 19.74 -0.58 8.42
CA ASN A 115 20.74 0.29 9.06
C ASN A 115 20.02 1.32 9.96
N PRO A 116 20.20 1.28 11.29
CA PRO A 116 19.42 2.09 12.26
C PRO A 116 19.65 3.61 12.21
N GLN A 117 20.41 4.12 11.23
CA GLN A 117 20.84 5.51 11.15
C GLN A 117 20.41 6.24 9.86
N SER A 118 19.54 5.64 9.03
CA SER A 118 19.00 6.36 7.87
C SER A 118 17.82 7.25 8.29
N HIS A 119 18.19 8.39 8.86
CA HIS A 119 17.34 9.52 9.21
C HIS A 119 16.23 9.80 8.19
N CYS A 120 15.02 9.96 8.73
CA CYS A 120 14.09 11.07 8.51
C CYS A 120 14.25 11.82 7.16
N SER A 121 13.30 11.60 6.25
CA SER A 121 13.12 12.49 5.09
C SER A 121 12.55 13.81 5.62
N SER A 122 13.41 14.80 5.75
CA SER A 122 13.08 16.20 6.03
C SER A 122 12.86 16.98 4.74
N ASP A 123 12.26 16.36 3.72
CA ASP A 123 12.15 16.96 2.41
C ASP A 123 10.69 17.19 2.06
N TRP A 124 10.36 18.47 2.14
CA TRP A 124 9.02 18.99 2.07
C TRP A 124 8.57 19.01 0.63
N VAL A 125 7.30 18.71 0.40
CA VAL A 125 6.60 19.16 -0.82
C VAL A 125 6.91 20.65 -0.98
N ASN A 126 7.61 21.04 -2.04
CA ASN A 126 7.95 22.43 -2.32
C ASN A 126 6.66 23.28 -2.38
N GLY A 127 6.36 23.94 -1.27
CA GLY A 127 5.25 24.85 -1.08
C GLY A 127 5.38 25.52 0.29
N PRO A 128 5.22 26.84 0.40
CA PRO A 128 5.27 27.52 1.70
C PRO A 128 4.14 26.97 2.57
N THR A 129 4.48 26.34 3.69
CA THR A 129 3.49 25.88 4.67
C THR A 129 3.93 26.31 6.06
N GLU A 130 3.07 27.08 6.74
CA GLU A 130 3.25 27.41 8.14
C GLU A 130 3.08 26.16 9.02
N PRO A 131 3.72 26.11 10.21
CA PRO A 131 3.50 25.03 11.17
C PRO A 131 2.01 24.88 11.48
N ILE A 132 1.43 23.70 11.24
CA ILE A 132 0.05 23.41 11.62
C ILE A 132 0.05 23.15 13.13
N LEU A 133 -0.66 23.98 13.90
CA LEU A 133 -0.75 23.84 15.34
C LEU A 133 -1.27 22.44 15.72
N GLY A 134 -0.51 21.72 16.55
CA GLY A 134 -0.87 20.37 17.00
C GLY A 134 -0.41 19.23 16.09
N VAL A 135 0.17 19.54 14.92
CA VAL A 135 0.79 18.52 14.04
C VAL A 135 2.31 18.50 14.27
N PRO A 136 2.92 17.34 14.50
CA PRO A 136 4.37 17.24 14.61
C PRO A 136 5.07 17.74 13.35
N SER A 137 6.12 18.54 13.52
CA SER A 137 6.88 19.09 12.39
C SER A 137 7.85 18.07 11.78
N THR A 138 8.22 17.02 12.53
CA THR A 138 9.19 16.01 12.12
C THR A 138 8.67 14.60 12.32
N HIS A 139 9.25 13.64 11.60
CA HIS A 139 8.95 12.22 11.79
C HIS A 139 9.34 11.73 13.20
N ASP A 140 10.45 12.20 13.76
CA ASP A 140 10.91 11.78 15.10
C ASP A 140 9.95 12.22 16.21
N ASP A 141 9.40 13.44 16.11
CA ASP A 141 8.39 13.95 17.03
C ASP A 141 7.10 13.14 16.92
N ALA A 142 6.66 12.85 15.68
CA ALA A 142 5.48 12.04 15.44
C ALA A 142 5.64 10.59 15.91
N GLU A 143 6.82 9.99 15.68
CA GLU A 143 7.16 8.65 16.13
C GLU A 143 7.08 8.54 17.66
N SER A 144 7.61 9.55 18.37
CA SER A 144 7.57 9.59 19.83
C SER A 144 6.12 9.59 20.36
N LEU A 145 5.24 10.36 19.71
CA LEU A 145 3.83 10.45 20.09
C LEU A 145 3.02 9.19 19.73
N VAL A 146 3.23 8.57 18.56
CA VAL A 146 2.53 7.30 18.24
C VAL A 146 3.02 6.14 19.11
N LYS A 147 4.29 6.13 19.52
CA LYS A 147 4.78 5.16 20.50
C LYS A 147 4.10 5.35 21.84
N LEU A 148 3.91 6.59 22.30
CA LEU A 148 3.15 6.87 23.52
C LEU A 148 1.69 6.42 23.38
N ARG A 149 1.05 6.75 22.26
CA ARG A 149 -0.33 6.36 21.92
C ARG A 149 -0.53 4.84 22.06
N ASP A 150 0.39 4.08 21.47
CA ASP A 150 0.31 2.62 21.38
C ASP A 150 0.98 1.92 22.57
N ASN A 151 1.22 2.65 23.68
CA ASN A 151 1.85 2.16 24.91
C ASN A 151 3.18 1.42 24.64
N PHE A 152 4.01 2.00 23.77
CA PHE A 152 5.30 1.50 23.33
C PHE A 152 5.24 0.06 22.82
N ARG A 153 4.17 -0.30 22.12
CA ARG A 153 4.00 -1.60 21.48
C ARG A 153 3.82 -1.43 19.99
N CYS A 154 4.26 -2.43 19.25
CA CYS A 154 3.88 -2.56 17.86
C CYS A 154 2.38 -2.84 17.76
N LEU A 155 1.65 -2.06 16.95
CA LEU A 155 0.23 -2.24 16.75
C LEU A 155 -0.10 -3.60 16.12
N LEU A 156 0.71 -4.00 15.14
CA LEU A 156 0.53 -5.23 14.37
C LEU A 156 0.88 -6.48 15.18
N THR A 157 1.91 -6.45 16.03
CA THR A 157 2.41 -7.66 16.73
C THR A 157 2.08 -7.68 18.22
N GLY A 158 1.79 -6.53 18.82
CA GLY A 158 1.68 -6.38 20.28
C GLY A 158 3.00 -6.43 21.04
N CYS A 159 4.12 -6.70 20.34
CA CYS A 159 5.44 -6.80 20.96
C CYS A 159 5.80 -5.49 21.65
N PRO A 160 6.26 -5.53 22.92
CA PRO A 160 6.81 -4.36 23.58
C PRO A 160 8.07 -3.87 22.90
N ASP A 161 8.24 -2.54 22.84
CA ASP A 161 9.44 -1.92 22.34
C ASP A 161 10.63 -2.22 23.26
N ARG A 162 11.70 -2.73 22.66
CA ARG A 162 12.92 -3.15 23.35
C ARG A 162 13.62 -1.99 24.06
N ARG A 163 13.60 -0.80 23.48
CA ARG A 163 14.27 0.38 24.07
C ARG A 163 13.44 0.90 25.24
N ALA A 164 12.13 1.03 25.04
CA ALA A 164 11.19 1.41 26.11
C ALA A 164 11.24 0.42 27.29
N PHE A 165 11.38 -0.88 27.04
CA PHE A 165 11.55 -1.86 28.12
C PHE A 165 12.86 -1.68 28.89
N LYS A 166 13.96 -1.33 28.22
CA LYS A 166 15.27 -1.13 28.87
C LYS A 166 15.35 0.18 29.65
N GLU A 167 14.81 1.25 29.09
CA GLU A 167 14.92 2.63 29.60
C GLU A 167 13.71 3.06 30.43
N GLY A 168 12.60 2.33 30.31
CA GLY A 168 11.32 2.67 30.94
C GLY A 168 11.28 2.44 32.44
N ASP A 169 10.26 3.03 33.06
CA ASP A 169 10.08 2.94 34.50
C ASP A 169 9.76 1.51 34.97
N ARG A 170 9.76 1.32 36.29
CA ARG A 170 9.46 0.00 36.88
C ARG A 170 8.04 -0.46 36.57
N LYS A 171 7.06 0.44 36.50
CA LYS A 171 5.64 0.10 36.27
C LYS A 171 5.42 -0.45 34.86
N PHE A 172 6.02 0.19 33.85
CA PHE A 172 5.98 -0.28 32.47
C PHE A 172 6.58 -1.69 32.35
N ARG A 173 7.77 -1.89 32.93
CA ARG A 173 8.45 -3.20 32.92
C ARG A 173 7.65 -4.29 33.62
N GLU A 174 7.09 -4.00 34.80
CA GLU A 174 6.23 -4.94 35.52
C GLU A 174 4.94 -5.26 34.75
N GLY A 175 4.32 -4.27 34.11
CA GLY A 175 3.16 -4.49 33.24
C GLY A 175 3.49 -5.44 32.07
N VAL A 176 4.62 -5.20 31.38
CA VAL A 176 5.08 -6.07 30.29
C VAL A 176 5.37 -7.50 30.77
N LEU A 177 5.93 -7.68 31.96
CA LEU A 177 6.29 -9.01 32.50
C LEU A 177 5.09 -9.79 33.05
N THR A 178 4.02 -9.10 33.46
CA THR A 178 2.81 -9.72 34.02
C THR A 178 1.80 -10.09 32.95
N GLU A 179 1.77 -9.34 31.85
CA GLU A 179 1.16 -9.78 30.62
C GLU A 179 2.00 -10.94 30.07
N ASN A 180 1.44 -12.16 29.95
CA ASN A 180 2.07 -13.28 29.25
C ASN A 180 2.28 -12.91 27.77
N CYS A 181 3.28 -12.08 27.50
CA CYS A 181 3.66 -11.69 26.17
C CYS A 181 4.36 -12.90 25.55
N ASP A 182 3.65 -13.65 24.72
CA ASP A 182 4.24 -14.70 23.87
C ASP A 182 5.31 -14.15 22.90
N GLY A 183 5.50 -12.82 22.85
CA GLY A 183 6.42 -12.12 21.98
C GLY A 183 7.71 -11.64 22.66
N LEU A 184 8.84 -11.94 22.01
CA LEU A 184 10.14 -11.32 22.26
C LEU A 184 10.06 -9.78 22.12
N LEU A 185 10.84 -9.06 22.94
CA LEU A 185 11.07 -7.62 22.77
C LEU A 185 11.57 -7.31 21.36
N SER A 186 11.00 -6.29 20.71
CA SER A 186 11.39 -5.87 19.36
C SER A 186 11.60 -4.36 19.28
N SER A 187 12.40 -3.88 18.35
CA SER A 187 12.33 -2.45 18.00
C SER A 187 10.99 -2.16 17.31
N THR A 188 10.33 -1.10 17.75
CA THR A 188 9.10 -0.57 17.16
C THR A 188 9.38 0.81 16.57
N TYR A 189 8.73 1.15 15.45
CA TYR A 189 8.94 2.41 14.70
C TYR A 189 7.61 3.03 14.32
N GLY A 190 7.61 4.34 14.06
CA GLY A 190 6.47 5.06 13.50
C GLY A 190 6.43 4.90 11.97
N CYS A 191 5.36 4.31 11.45
CA CYS A 191 5.13 4.05 10.04
C CYS A 191 3.98 4.91 9.51
N HIS A 192 4.15 5.56 8.37
CA HIS A 192 3.07 6.25 7.67
C HIS A 192 2.12 5.26 7.00
N ILE A 193 0.81 5.48 7.14
CA ILE A 193 -0.23 4.67 6.47
C ILE A 193 -0.25 4.99 4.99
N ILE A 194 -0.46 6.27 4.65
CA ILE A 194 -0.32 6.77 3.29
C ILE A 194 1.07 7.36 3.16
N ASN A 195 1.90 6.66 2.40
CA ASN A 195 3.27 7.05 2.19
C ASN A 195 3.38 7.99 0.97
N LEU A 196 3.43 9.30 1.23
CA LEU A 196 3.66 10.35 0.25
C LEU A 196 5.11 10.85 0.39
N VAL A 197 6.11 10.01 0.08
CA VAL A 197 7.51 10.45 0.25
C VAL A 197 7.94 11.40 -0.86
N THR A 198 8.22 12.65 -0.50
CA THR A 198 9.01 13.61 -1.28
C THR A 198 10.45 13.66 -0.79
N ASP A 199 11.23 12.58 -0.94
CA ASP A 199 12.65 12.62 -0.58
C ASP A 199 13.43 13.41 -1.64
N SER A 200 14.07 14.52 -1.26
CA SER A 200 14.87 15.38 -2.15
C SER A 200 16.23 14.76 -2.50
N ARG A 201 16.66 13.70 -1.78
CA ARG A 201 17.94 13.03 -1.96
C ARG A 201 17.88 11.81 -2.86
N VAL A 202 16.68 11.28 -3.12
CA VAL A 202 16.42 10.51 -4.34
C VAL A 202 16.13 11.54 -5.42
N ARG A 203 16.47 11.30 -6.69
CA ARG A 203 16.08 12.21 -7.78
C ARG A 203 14.55 12.37 -7.72
N SER A 204 14.17 13.51 -7.17
CA SER A 204 12.96 13.71 -6.37
C SER A 204 11.79 14.07 -7.25
N GLY A 205 11.12 13.05 -7.79
CA GLY A 205 9.89 13.23 -8.53
C GLY A 205 8.98 12.00 -8.48
N ASP A 206 9.46 10.83 -8.90
CA ASP A 206 8.54 9.80 -9.41
C ASP A 206 7.64 9.07 -8.40
N TYR A 207 8.04 8.92 -7.13
CA TYR A 207 7.28 8.15 -6.12
C TYR A 207 6.13 8.93 -5.46
N SER A 208 6.41 10.12 -4.88
CA SER A 208 5.35 11.01 -4.39
C SER A 208 4.37 11.30 -5.51
N MET A 209 4.87 11.59 -6.72
CA MET A 209 4.02 11.76 -7.90
C MET A 209 3.17 10.53 -8.20
N SER A 210 3.62 9.30 -7.91
CA SER A 210 2.83 8.10 -8.20
C SER A 210 1.65 7.91 -7.25
N THR A 211 1.89 7.95 -5.93
CA THR A 211 0.78 7.89 -4.94
C THR A 211 -0.12 9.11 -5.09
N TRP A 212 0.47 10.30 -5.26
CA TRP A 212 -0.26 11.55 -5.49
C TRP A 212 -1.12 11.47 -6.74
N ALA A 213 -0.59 10.99 -7.88
CA ALA A 213 -1.34 10.87 -9.12
C ALA A 213 -2.48 9.86 -9.02
N ILE A 214 -2.28 8.70 -8.38
CA ILE A 214 -3.37 7.74 -8.14
C ILE A 214 -4.47 8.41 -7.31
N LEU A 215 -4.12 9.02 -6.18
CA LEU A 215 -5.10 9.66 -5.30
C LEU A 215 -5.82 10.83 -5.98
N GLN A 216 -5.10 11.64 -6.75
CA GLN A 216 -5.66 12.76 -7.51
C GLN A 216 -6.64 12.26 -8.58
N ARG A 217 -6.26 11.23 -9.34
CA ARG A 217 -7.10 10.63 -10.38
C ARG A 217 -8.35 9.96 -9.80
N LEU A 218 -8.22 9.41 -8.59
CA LEU A 218 -9.34 8.87 -7.81
C LEU A 218 -10.15 9.95 -7.08
N GLY A 219 -9.92 11.25 -7.34
CA GLY A 219 -10.69 12.33 -6.73
C GLY A 219 -10.47 12.52 -5.23
N LEU A 220 -9.42 11.95 -4.64
CA LEU A 220 -9.09 12.02 -3.21
C LEU A 220 -8.31 13.30 -2.88
N GLN A 221 -8.68 14.44 -3.46
CA GLN A 221 -7.96 15.72 -3.32
C GLN A 221 -7.91 16.19 -1.86
N SER A 222 -8.96 15.94 -1.08
CA SER A 222 -8.99 16.31 0.34
C SER A 222 -7.90 15.61 1.16
N VAL A 223 -7.63 14.33 0.86
CA VAL A 223 -6.53 13.57 1.47
C VAL A 223 -5.18 14.18 1.09
N LEU A 224 -5.03 14.58 -0.17
CA LEU A 224 -3.80 15.19 -0.67
C LEU A 224 -3.50 16.53 0.01
N GLU A 225 -4.51 17.40 0.16
CA GLU A 225 -4.34 18.67 0.86
C GLU A 225 -4.06 18.47 2.36
N GLU A 226 -4.71 17.50 3.00
CA GLU A 226 -4.48 17.19 4.42
C GLU A 226 -3.08 16.65 4.71
N LEU A 227 -2.50 15.88 3.79
CA LEU A 227 -1.18 15.25 3.97
C LEU A 227 -0.03 16.09 3.39
N ARG A 228 -0.33 17.28 2.87
CA ARG A 228 0.68 18.17 2.28
C ARG A 228 1.61 18.75 3.36
N GLY A 229 2.90 18.87 3.04
CA GLY A 229 3.90 19.44 3.95
C GLY A 229 3.97 18.67 5.27
N HIS A 230 3.88 19.38 6.39
CA HIS A 230 3.83 18.75 7.72
C HIS A 230 2.64 17.82 7.95
N GLY A 231 1.57 17.95 7.16
CA GLY A 231 0.38 17.11 7.27
C GLY A 231 0.67 15.61 7.16
N VAL A 232 1.77 15.23 6.49
CA VAL A 232 2.21 13.84 6.39
C VAL A 232 2.53 13.21 7.76
N HIS A 233 2.98 14.01 8.74
CA HIS A 233 3.36 13.58 10.09
C HIS A 233 2.21 13.59 11.10
N ARG A 234 0.97 13.83 10.65
CA ARG A 234 -0.22 13.67 11.48
C ARG A 234 -0.30 12.26 12.05
N LEU A 235 -0.63 12.15 13.33
CA LEU A 235 -0.65 10.87 14.05
C LEU A 235 -1.74 9.93 13.50
N GLU A 236 -2.80 10.51 12.93
CA GLU A 236 -3.85 9.79 12.22
C GLU A 236 -3.34 9.08 10.96
N ASN A 237 -2.25 9.56 10.36
CA ASN A 237 -1.55 8.92 9.24
C ASN A 237 -0.42 8.00 9.71
N MET A 238 -0.34 7.63 11.01
CA MET A 238 0.77 6.84 11.52
C MET A 238 0.32 5.66 12.40
N ILE A 239 0.98 4.51 12.19
CA ILE A 239 0.88 3.31 13.03
C ILE A 239 2.26 2.97 13.62
N THR A 240 2.28 2.19 14.68
CA THR A 240 3.51 1.58 15.19
C THR A 240 3.71 0.18 14.63
N ALA A 241 4.90 -0.11 14.13
CA ALA A 241 5.22 -1.41 13.55
C ALA A 241 6.65 -1.87 13.93
N THR A 242 6.86 -3.17 14.11
CA THR A 242 8.22 -3.75 14.12
C THR A 242 8.81 -3.71 12.73
N SER A 243 10.12 -3.93 12.59
CA SER A 243 10.80 -3.91 11.28
C SER A 243 10.12 -4.83 10.24
N ASP A 244 9.83 -6.08 10.63
CA ASP A 244 9.19 -7.06 9.73
C ASP A 244 7.76 -6.64 9.41
N ALA A 245 6.98 -6.24 10.42
CA ALA A 245 5.60 -5.81 10.21
C ALA A 245 5.51 -4.54 9.35
N HIS A 246 6.47 -3.63 9.50
CA HIS A 246 6.60 -2.41 8.69
C HIS A 246 6.90 -2.72 7.22
N MET A 247 7.80 -3.67 6.95
CA MET A 247 8.08 -4.16 5.60
C MET A 247 6.80 -4.72 4.96
N LEU A 248 6.15 -5.69 5.62
CA LEU A 248 4.94 -6.33 5.12
C LEU A 248 3.79 -5.33 4.88
N PHE A 249 3.65 -4.34 5.76
CA PHE A 249 2.67 -3.28 5.59
C PHE A 249 2.98 -2.41 4.36
N ASN A 250 4.22 -1.93 4.21
CA ASN A 250 4.63 -1.10 3.07
C ASN A 250 4.58 -1.84 1.73
N GLU A 251 4.79 -3.15 1.73
CA GLU A 251 4.66 -4.03 0.55
C GLU A 251 3.21 -4.39 0.22
N LEU A 252 2.25 -3.78 0.92
CA LEU A 252 0.82 -4.01 0.74
C LEU A 252 0.41 -5.47 0.99
N GLN A 253 1.12 -6.17 1.86
CA GLN A 253 0.85 -7.56 2.21
C GLN A 253 -0.02 -7.72 3.45
N ILE A 254 -0.19 -6.64 4.22
CA ILE A 254 -1.06 -6.56 5.40
C ILE A 254 -1.97 -5.34 5.27
N TRP A 255 -3.23 -5.49 5.65
CA TRP A 255 -4.17 -4.38 5.75
C TRP A 255 -5.18 -4.57 6.89
N PHE A 256 -5.84 -3.47 7.26
CA PHE A 256 -6.89 -3.44 8.26
C PHE A 256 -8.26 -3.33 7.58
N SER A 257 -9.26 -4.04 8.10
CA SER A 257 -10.67 -3.85 7.73
C SER A 257 -11.48 -3.50 8.97
N PRO A 258 -12.35 -2.47 8.93
CA PRO A 258 -13.18 -2.12 10.07
C PRO A 258 -14.18 -3.23 10.39
N VAL A 259 -14.38 -3.52 11.68
CA VAL A 259 -15.41 -4.47 12.12
C VAL A 259 -16.77 -3.73 12.19
N PRO A 260 -17.82 -4.21 11.51
CA PRO A 260 -19.12 -3.54 11.51
C PRO A 260 -19.66 -3.26 12.91
N ASN A 261 -20.18 -2.05 13.12
CA ASN A 261 -20.76 -1.58 14.38
C ASN A 261 -19.81 -1.59 15.60
N ARG A 262 -18.50 -1.70 15.39
CA ARG A 262 -17.49 -1.69 16.46
C ARG A 262 -16.43 -0.63 16.17
N PRO A 263 -16.62 0.62 16.65
CA PRO A 263 -15.71 1.71 16.34
C PRO A 263 -14.30 1.40 16.86
N ASN A 264 -13.30 1.77 16.08
CA ASN A 264 -11.88 1.53 16.37
C ASN A 264 -11.48 0.04 16.47
N VAL A 265 -12.35 -0.89 16.08
CA VAL A 265 -12.02 -2.32 16.01
C VAL A 265 -11.78 -2.70 14.55
N TYR A 266 -10.66 -3.37 14.30
CA TYR A 266 -10.23 -3.77 12.97
C TYR A 266 -9.79 -5.22 12.94
N GLU A 267 -10.15 -5.93 11.88
CA GLU A 267 -9.56 -7.22 11.54
C GLU A 267 -8.27 -7.00 10.74
N ILE A 268 -7.20 -7.71 11.10
CA ILE A 268 -5.94 -7.71 10.35
C ILE A 268 -6.01 -8.82 9.31
N HIS A 269 -5.87 -8.44 8.04
CA HIS A 269 -5.80 -9.37 6.93
C HIS A 269 -4.40 -9.37 6.32
N HIS A 270 -4.05 -10.47 5.67
CA HIS A 270 -2.80 -10.62 4.96
C HIS A 270 -2.96 -11.47 3.70
N ASN A 271 -1.99 -11.38 2.79
CA ASN A 271 -1.94 -12.20 1.58
C ASN A 271 -0.72 -13.13 1.50
N LEU A 272 -0.03 -13.33 2.64
CA LEU A 272 1.16 -14.16 2.74
C LEU A 272 0.81 -15.66 2.70
N GLU A 273 1.48 -16.39 1.81
CA GLU A 273 1.55 -17.84 1.90
C GLU A 273 2.36 -18.22 3.15
N ARG A 274 1.85 -19.17 3.93
CA ARG A 274 2.48 -19.65 5.18
C ARG A 274 2.69 -18.56 6.24
N TRP A 275 1.65 -17.77 6.49
CA TRP A 275 1.59 -16.75 7.55
C TRP A 275 2.14 -17.21 8.90
N GLU A 276 2.01 -18.50 9.23
CA GLU A 276 2.53 -19.11 10.43
C GLU A 276 4.06 -18.95 10.63
N PHE A 277 4.83 -18.71 9.57
CA PHE A 277 6.27 -18.40 9.69
C PHE A 277 6.54 -16.91 9.94
N TYR A 278 5.55 -16.06 9.68
CA TYR A 278 5.56 -14.62 9.98
C TYR A 278 4.84 -14.30 11.31
N ALA A 279 4.53 -15.33 12.11
CA ALA A 279 3.61 -15.37 13.26
C ALA A 279 3.96 -14.50 14.47
N LYS A 280 4.62 -13.36 14.28
CA LYS A 280 4.64 -12.28 15.26
C LYS A 280 3.49 -11.29 15.05
N VAL A 281 2.87 -11.23 13.87
CA VAL A 281 1.70 -10.37 13.66
C VAL A 281 0.45 -11.00 14.30
N ARG A 282 -0.30 -10.19 15.04
CA ARG A 282 -1.53 -10.59 15.73
C ARG A 282 -2.53 -11.13 14.70
N ALA A 283 -3.04 -12.33 14.97
CA ALA A 283 -4.18 -12.86 14.24
C ALA A 283 -5.48 -12.31 14.86
N GLY A 284 -6.44 -11.94 14.00
CA GLY A 284 -7.79 -11.56 14.41
C GLY A 284 -8.00 -10.06 14.61
N GLU A 285 -8.96 -9.73 15.47
CA GLU A 285 -9.40 -8.36 15.71
C GLU A 285 -8.46 -7.61 16.68
N ILE A 286 -8.21 -6.34 16.39
CA ILE A 286 -7.56 -5.40 17.29
C ILE A 286 -8.47 -4.21 17.57
N GLU A 287 -8.51 -3.78 18.83
CA GLU A 287 -9.15 -2.52 19.23
C GLU A 287 -8.06 -1.45 19.41
N LEU A 288 -8.14 -0.39 18.62
CA LEU A 288 -7.22 0.75 18.74
C LEU A 288 -7.63 1.62 19.92
N LYS A 289 -6.66 1.95 20.78
CA LYS A 289 -6.86 2.76 21.98
C LYS A 289 -5.86 3.90 22.02
N THR A 290 -6.27 4.99 22.65
CA THR A 290 -5.40 6.15 22.89
C THR A 290 -5.59 6.64 24.33
N PRO A 291 -4.50 7.06 25.00
CA PRO A 291 -4.60 7.71 26.30
C PRO A 291 -5.15 9.15 26.24
N ASP A 292 -5.05 9.82 25.09
CA ASP A 292 -5.44 11.22 24.90
C ASP A 292 -5.90 11.42 23.44
N PRO A 293 -7.21 11.41 23.15
CA PRO A 293 -7.72 11.57 21.78
C PRO A 293 -7.35 12.90 21.11
N GLU A 294 -7.07 13.96 21.89
CA GLU A 294 -6.72 15.27 21.34
C GLU A 294 -5.22 15.35 20.99
N LYS A 295 -4.35 14.80 21.84
CA LYS A 295 -2.88 14.86 21.64
C LYS A 295 -2.31 13.67 20.91
N CYS A 296 -2.98 12.52 20.96
CA CYS A 296 -2.53 11.25 20.44
C CYS A 296 -3.68 10.56 19.67
N PRO A 297 -4.27 11.20 18.65
CA PRO A 297 -5.41 10.63 17.94
C PRO A 297 -5.06 9.28 17.30
N LEU A 298 -6.09 8.45 17.17
CA LEU A 298 -6.00 7.15 16.54
C LEU A 298 -5.74 7.27 15.04
N PRO A 299 -5.20 6.21 14.41
CA PRO A 299 -5.17 6.08 12.96
C PRO A 299 -6.54 6.39 12.33
N SER A 300 -6.54 7.20 11.27
CA SER A 300 -7.76 7.55 10.54
C SER A 300 -8.28 6.35 9.77
N LEU A 301 -9.57 6.01 9.98
CA LEU A 301 -10.27 5.01 9.18
C LEU A 301 -10.09 5.28 7.68
N ARG A 302 -10.22 6.53 7.24
CA ARG A 302 -10.11 6.91 5.83
C ARG A 302 -8.74 6.57 5.25
N TYR A 303 -7.66 6.76 6.01
CA TYR A 303 -6.32 6.41 5.55
C TYR A 303 -6.10 4.90 5.54
N LEU A 304 -6.61 4.19 6.55
CA LEU A 304 -6.58 2.72 6.59
C LEU A 304 -7.35 2.09 5.43
N GLU A 305 -8.51 2.65 5.06
CA GLU A 305 -9.31 2.18 3.93
C GLU A 305 -8.61 2.39 2.58
N ILE A 306 -7.92 3.52 2.41
CA ILE A 306 -7.08 3.77 1.21
C ILE A 306 -5.97 2.72 1.11
N HIS A 307 -5.24 2.49 2.20
CA HIS A 307 -4.20 1.44 2.24
C HIS A 307 -4.79 0.06 1.94
N ALA A 308 -5.92 -0.29 2.56
CA ALA A 308 -6.60 -1.56 2.34
C ALA A 308 -7.09 -1.74 0.90
N ALA A 309 -7.53 -0.66 0.24
CA ALA A 309 -7.87 -0.69 -1.18
C ALA A 309 -6.63 -1.00 -2.04
N CYS A 310 -5.52 -0.31 -1.80
CA CYS A 310 -4.25 -0.58 -2.49
C CYS A 310 -3.79 -2.03 -2.29
N ALA A 311 -3.83 -2.54 -1.07
CA ALA A 311 -3.44 -3.91 -0.75
C ALA A 311 -4.32 -4.96 -1.41
N ARG A 312 -5.64 -4.78 -1.36
CA ARG A 312 -6.58 -5.69 -2.03
C ARG A 312 -6.40 -5.67 -3.54
N VAL A 313 -6.24 -4.49 -4.15
CA VAL A 313 -6.03 -4.37 -5.61
C VAL A 313 -4.70 -5.02 -6.01
N ALA A 314 -3.61 -4.73 -5.31
CA ALA A 314 -2.29 -5.31 -5.59
C ALA A 314 -2.33 -6.84 -5.47
N HIS A 315 -3.02 -7.36 -4.46
CA HIS A 315 -3.15 -8.79 -4.24
C HIS A 315 -4.05 -9.49 -5.27
N PHE A 316 -5.33 -9.09 -5.35
CA PHE A 316 -6.32 -9.82 -6.12
C PHE A 316 -6.10 -9.71 -7.63
N SER A 317 -5.59 -8.57 -8.11
CA SER A 317 -5.20 -8.43 -9.53
C SER A 317 -4.00 -9.30 -9.90
N GLY A 318 -3.16 -9.67 -8.93
CA GLY A 318 -1.87 -10.33 -9.16
C GLY A 318 -0.69 -9.38 -9.31
N ALA A 319 -0.93 -8.06 -9.32
CA ALA A 319 0.13 -7.07 -9.52
C ALA A 319 1.27 -7.22 -8.52
N GLY A 320 0.97 -7.36 -7.23
CA GLY A 320 2.01 -7.48 -6.19
C GLY A 320 2.94 -8.66 -6.43
N THR A 321 2.39 -9.86 -6.69
CA THR A 321 3.18 -11.06 -6.99
C THR A 321 3.95 -10.92 -8.30
N TYR A 322 3.33 -10.36 -9.33
CA TYR A 322 3.98 -10.16 -10.63
C TYR A 322 5.17 -9.20 -10.53
N ILE A 323 4.96 -8.07 -9.87
CA ILE A 323 5.99 -7.06 -9.62
C ILE A 323 7.16 -7.68 -8.82
N TYR A 324 6.86 -8.41 -7.74
CA TYR A 324 7.89 -9.09 -6.96
C TYR A 324 8.70 -10.11 -7.79
N LYS A 325 8.01 -10.96 -8.56
CA LYS A 325 8.66 -12.05 -9.32
C LYS A 325 9.47 -11.57 -10.51
N HIS A 326 8.99 -10.54 -11.21
CA HIS A 326 9.52 -10.15 -12.52
C HIS A 326 10.21 -8.78 -12.53
N LEU A 327 9.94 -7.90 -11.56
CA LEU A 327 10.49 -6.54 -11.55
C LEU A 327 11.47 -6.28 -10.40
N TRP A 328 11.54 -7.14 -9.38
CA TRP A 328 12.35 -6.91 -8.16
C TRP A 328 13.54 -7.84 -7.98
N LYS A 329 13.79 -8.75 -8.93
CA LYS A 329 14.93 -9.69 -8.84
C LYS A 329 16.30 -9.05 -9.09
N ASP A 330 16.38 -7.78 -9.51
CA ASP A 330 17.59 -7.19 -10.09
C ASP A 330 18.27 -6.10 -9.22
N ASP A 331 18.56 -6.38 -7.95
CA ASP A 331 19.44 -5.50 -7.15
C ASP A 331 20.87 -6.04 -7.01
N GLY A 332 21.28 -7.00 -7.85
CA GLY A 332 22.67 -7.51 -7.83
C GLY A 332 23.10 -8.38 -9.01
N GLU A 333 22.16 -9.00 -9.72
CA GLU A 333 22.43 -9.65 -11.00
C GLU A 333 21.60 -8.92 -12.06
N MET A 334 22.17 -8.68 -13.23
CA MET A 334 21.36 -8.34 -14.39
C MET A 334 20.21 -9.34 -14.52
N PRO A 335 19.04 -8.94 -15.07
CA PRO A 335 17.97 -9.88 -15.34
C PRO A 335 18.58 -11.09 -16.07
N PRO A 336 18.15 -12.33 -15.74
CA PRO A 336 18.72 -13.54 -16.32
C PRO A 336 18.83 -13.29 -17.82
N VAL A 337 20.08 -13.32 -18.29
CA VAL A 337 20.56 -13.12 -19.65
C VAL A 337 19.41 -12.85 -20.62
N LEU A 338 19.34 -11.63 -21.20
CA LEU A 338 18.51 -11.34 -22.37
C LEU A 338 18.53 -12.58 -23.27
N ASP A 339 17.42 -13.31 -23.35
CA ASP A 339 17.40 -14.48 -24.23
C ASP A 339 17.82 -13.98 -25.61
N ALA A 340 18.70 -14.73 -26.27
CA ALA A 340 19.32 -14.30 -27.52
C ALA A 340 18.29 -14.05 -28.64
N ASP A 341 17.03 -14.46 -28.44
CA ASP A 341 15.89 -14.28 -29.32
C ASP A 341 15.11 -12.97 -29.11
N GLY A 342 15.45 -12.18 -28.07
CA GLY A 342 14.79 -10.91 -27.77
C GLY A 342 13.56 -11.02 -26.85
N SER A 343 13.25 -12.20 -26.28
CA SER A 343 12.06 -12.48 -25.46
C SER A 343 11.85 -11.58 -24.21
N SER A 344 12.86 -10.80 -23.85
CA SER A 344 12.92 -9.96 -22.65
C SER A 344 12.91 -8.45 -22.96
N ALA A 345 12.70 -8.05 -24.21
CA ALA A 345 12.81 -6.66 -24.65
C ALA A 345 11.73 -5.75 -24.03
N TRP A 346 10.49 -6.23 -23.88
CA TRP A 346 9.42 -5.44 -23.24
C TRP A 346 9.68 -5.23 -21.74
N LEU A 347 10.24 -6.24 -21.06
CA LEU A 347 10.60 -6.18 -19.64
C LEU A 347 11.73 -5.18 -19.46
N LEU A 348 12.73 -5.21 -20.35
CA LEU A 348 13.79 -4.22 -20.41
C LEU A 348 13.23 -2.81 -20.69
N ALA A 349 12.29 -2.64 -21.62
CA ALA A 349 11.66 -1.33 -21.90
C ALA A 349 10.89 -0.81 -20.68
N HIS A 350 10.13 -1.66 -19.99
CA HIS A 350 9.42 -1.30 -18.78
C HIS A 350 10.38 -1.02 -17.61
N LEU A 351 11.47 -1.77 -17.48
CA LEU A 351 12.52 -1.52 -16.50
C LEU A 351 13.26 -0.22 -16.83
N LEU A 352 13.59 0.07 -18.08
CA LEU A 352 14.25 1.31 -18.53
C LEU A 352 13.37 2.54 -18.33
N ALA A 353 12.08 2.44 -18.66
CA ALA A 353 11.09 3.50 -18.38
C ALA A 353 10.92 3.77 -16.88
N ASN A 354 11.30 2.81 -16.03
CA ASN A 354 11.27 2.93 -14.57
C ASN A 354 12.69 2.95 -13.92
N LYS A 355 13.77 2.95 -14.71
CA LYS A 355 15.19 3.04 -14.29
C LYS A 355 15.76 4.43 -14.55
N VAL A 356 14.94 5.42 -14.88
CA VAL A 356 15.42 6.80 -15.04
C VAL A 356 15.79 7.38 -13.68
N GLY A 357 17.03 7.11 -13.26
CA GLY A 357 17.86 7.92 -12.36
C GLY A 357 17.68 7.69 -10.88
#